data_AF-A0A4V2RQ96-F1
#
_entry.id   AF-A0A4V2RQ96-F1
#
_cell.length_a   1.000
_cell.length_b   1.000
_cell.length_c   1.000
_cell.angle_alpha   90.00
_cell.angle_beta   90.00
_cell.angle_gamma   90.00
#
_symmetry.space_group_name_H-M   'P 1'
#
loop_
_entity.id
_entity.type
_entity.pdbx_description
1 polymer ?
#
loop_
_entity_poly.entity_id
_entity_poly.type
_entity_poly.pdbx_seq_one_letter_code
_entity_poly.pdbx_strand_id
1 'polypeptide(L)'
;MSKLTSAERKARDNERFSQRVNDRREKGEDVVAYALTNKKAVKFLTKSEKKRLNEMKATLQEEKRVKEQEELNRIEDAFTVKQFDDE
;
A
#
# COMPACT_ATOMS: atom_id res chain seq x y z
N MET A 1 -15.76 -30.03 18.00
CA MET A 1 -15.72 -28.68 17.37
C MET A 1 -16.04 -28.83 15.89
N SER A 2 -17.19 -28.35 15.44
CA SER A 2 -17.50 -28.31 14.01
C SER A 2 -16.52 -27.37 13.30
N LYS A 3 -15.98 -27.78 12.16
CA LYS A 3 -15.11 -26.91 11.35
C LYS A 3 -15.99 -25.87 10.67
N LEU A 4 -15.65 -24.59 10.84
CA LEU A 4 -16.31 -23.50 10.14
C LEU A 4 -16.23 -23.73 8.62
N THR A 5 -17.36 -23.56 7.96
CA THR A 5 -17.46 -23.50 6.51
C THR A 5 -16.67 -22.31 5.97
N SER A 6 -16.37 -22.32 4.66
CA SER A 6 -15.68 -21.20 4.01
C SER A 6 -16.48 -19.88 4.09
N ALA A 7 -17.82 -19.97 4.07
CA ALA A 7 -18.69 -18.80 4.22
C ALA A 7 -18.59 -18.21 5.63
N GLU A 8 -18.66 -19.05 6.66
CA GLU A 8 -18.56 -18.60 8.06
C GLU A 8 -17.19 -18.02 8.38
N ARG A 9 -16.10 -18.62 7.86
CA ARG A 9 -14.75 -18.05 7.99
C ARG A 9 -14.67 -16.66 7.38
N LYS A 10 -15.22 -16.48 6.18
CA LYS A 10 -15.26 -15.17 5.51
C LYS A 10 -16.09 -14.14 6.28
N ALA A 11 -17.22 -14.54 6.85
CA ALA A 11 -18.07 -13.67 7.65
C ALA A 11 -17.34 -13.21 8.92
N ARG A 12 -16.77 -14.16 9.68
CA ARG A 12 -15.95 -13.90 10.87
C ARG A 12 -14.78 -12.98 10.57
N ASP A 13 -14.07 -13.22 9.48
CA ASP A 13 -12.91 -12.40 9.12
C ASP A 13 -13.35 -10.98 8.73
N ASN A 14 -14.46 -10.84 8.00
CA ASN A 14 -15.02 -9.51 7.68
C ASN A 14 -15.43 -8.76 8.93
N GLU A 15 -16.11 -9.41 9.88
CA GLU A 15 -16.51 -8.79 11.15
C GLU A 15 -15.29 -8.32 11.93
N ARG A 16 -14.26 -9.16 12.06
CA ARG A 16 -12.98 -8.80 12.69
C ARG A 16 -12.28 -7.64 11.99
N PHE A 17 -12.36 -7.54 10.66
CA PHE A 17 -11.78 -6.41 9.94
C PHE A 17 -12.60 -5.14 10.13
N SER A 18 -13.93 -5.23 10.12
CA SER A 18 -14.81 -4.09 10.38
C SER A 18 -14.59 -3.52 11.77
N GLN A 19 -14.54 -4.38 12.80
CA GLN A 19 -14.25 -3.98 14.18
C GLN A 19 -12.89 -3.28 14.27
N ARG A 20 -11.83 -3.90 13.75
CA ARG A 20 -10.47 -3.30 13.77
C ARG A 20 -10.34 -1.98 13.03
N VAL A 21 -11.19 -1.72 12.03
CA VAL A 21 -11.22 -0.45 11.31
C VAL A 21 -11.98 0.60 12.14
N ASN A 22 -13.09 0.22 12.78
CA ASN A 22 -13.84 1.10 13.66
C ASN A 22 -13.05 1.48 14.92
N ASP A 23 -12.43 0.52 15.60
CA ASP A 23 -11.59 0.78 16.78
C ASP A 23 -10.49 1.80 16.47
N ARG A 24 -9.93 1.73 15.25
CA ARG A 24 -8.92 2.69 14.80
C ARG A 24 -9.49 4.09 14.60
N ARG A 25 -10.68 4.20 14.01
CA ARG A 25 -11.37 5.50 13.91
C ARG A 25 -11.63 6.09 15.28
N GLU A 26 -12.12 5.28 16.21
CA GLU A 26 -12.42 5.71 17.58
C GLU A 26 -11.16 6.17 18.33
N LYS A 27 -10.03 5.48 18.10
CA LYS A 27 -8.72 5.86 18.66
C LYS A 27 -8.03 7.02 17.93
N GLY A 28 -8.60 7.51 16.82
CA GLY A 28 -7.96 8.53 15.98
C GLY A 28 -6.73 8.03 15.21
N GLU A 29 -6.57 6.72 15.05
CA GLU A 29 -5.49 6.11 14.27
C GLU A 29 -5.74 6.26 12.76
N ASP A 30 -4.66 6.29 11.97
CA ASP A 30 -4.77 6.38 10.51
C ASP A 30 -5.22 5.04 9.88
N VAL A 31 -6.52 4.97 9.64
CA VAL A 31 -7.18 3.84 8.97
C VAL A 31 -6.71 3.68 7.52
N VAL A 32 -6.32 4.77 6.85
CA VAL A 32 -5.86 4.74 5.47
C VAL A 32 -4.47 4.10 5.40
N ALA A 33 -3.55 4.47 6.30
CA ALA A 33 -2.25 3.81 6.45
C ALA A 33 -2.40 2.32 6.81
N TYR A 34 -3.33 1.98 7.69
CA TYR A 34 -3.65 0.58 7.98
C TYR A 34 -4.17 -0.17 6.74
N ALA A 35 -5.03 0.45 5.94
CA ALA A 35 -5.55 -0.16 4.72
C ALA A 35 -4.52 -0.24 3.57
N LEU A 36 -3.50 0.62 3.59
CA LEU A 36 -2.38 0.57 2.65
C LEU A 36 -1.56 -0.72 2.86
N THR A 37 -1.32 -1.11 4.11
CA THR A 37 -0.62 -2.35 4.46
C THR A 37 -1.56 -3.57 4.50
N ASN A 38 -2.86 -3.37 4.76
CA ASN A 38 -3.85 -4.43 4.86
C ASN A 38 -4.98 -4.32 3.82
N LYS A 39 -4.82 -5.03 2.69
CA LYS A 39 -5.77 -5.00 1.57
C LYS A 39 -7.22 -5.36 1.93
N LYS A 40 -7.46 -6.12 3.01
CA LYS A 40 -8.83 -6.50 3.43
C LYS A 40 -9.56 -5.34 4.12
N ALA A 41 -8.82 -4.43 4.76
CA ALA A 41 -9.39 -3.26 5.42
C ALA A 41 -9.98 -2.25 4.41
N VAL A 42 -9.49 -2.23 3.17
CA VAL A 42 -9.97 -1.35 2.08
C VAL A 42 -11.49 -1.45 1.87
N LYS A 43 -12.08 -2.63 2.09
CA LYS A 43 -13.52 -2.86 1.94
C LYS A 43 -14.35 -2.01 2.93
N PHE A 44 -13.80 -1.74 4.12
CA PHE A 44 -14.47 -1.07 5.23
C PHE A 44 -14.18 0.43 5.28
N LEU A 45 -13.39 0.94 4.33
CA LEU A 45 -13.13 2.38 4.21
C LEU A 45 -14.36 3.14 3.72
N THR A 46 -14.53 4.35 4.23
CA THR A 46 -15.48 5.35 3.72
C THR A 46 -15.04 5.86 2.34
N LYS A 47 -15.92 6.60 1.64
CA LYS A 47 -15.59 7.16 0.32
C LYS A 47 -14.41 8.13 0.37
N SER A 48 -14.35 8.98 1.40
CA SER A 48 -13.25 9.93 1.60
C SER A 48 -11.94 9.23 1.93
N GLU A 49 -11.98 8.19 2.78
CA GLU A 49 -10.82 7.35 3.08
C GLU A 49 -10.29 6.61 1.85
N LYS A 50 -11.18 6.11 0.98
CA LYS A 50 -10.78 5.49 -0.30
C LYS A 50 -10.11 6.49 -1.24
N LYS A 51 -10.62 7.72 -1.31
CA LYS A 51 -10.00 8.79 -2.10
C LYS A 51 -8.57 9.06 -1.60
N ARG A 52 -8.41 9.27 -0.29
CA ARG A 52 -7.08 9.45 0.34
C ARG A 52 -6.14 8.27 0.07
N LEU A 53 -6.65 7.04 0.17
CA LEU A 53 -5.85 5.85 -0.13
C LEU A 53 -5.33 5.84 -1.57
N ASN A 54 -6.14 6.28 -2.53
CA ASN A 54 -5.73 6.35 -3.93
C ASN A 54 -4.70 7.45 -4.17
N GLU A 55 -4.87 8.62 -3.54
CA GLU A 55 -3.89 9.71 -3.59
C GLU A 55 -2.54 9.27 -3.00
N MET A 56 -2.55 8.59 -1.85
CA MET A 56 -1.34 8.02 -1.24
C MET A 56 -0.68 6.96 -2.13
N LYS A 57 -1.46 6.14 -2.84
CA LYS A 57 -0.90 5.15 -3.78
C LYS A 57 -0.27 5.82 -5.00
N ALA A 58 -0.92 6.86 -5.54
CA ALA A 58 -0.41 7.60 -6.68
C ALA A 58 0.92 8.28 -6.34
N THR A 59 1.01 8.93 -5.18
CA THR A 59 2.25 9.55 -4.69
C THR A 59 3.38 8.52 -4.51
N LEU A 60 3.10 7.39 -3.85
CA LEU A 60 4.09 6.31 -3.70
C LEU A 60 4.56 5.72 -5.04
N GLN A 61 3.66 5.64 -6.02
CA GLN A 61 4.01 5.17 -7.36
C GLN A 61 4.89 6.18 -8.10
N GLU A 62 4.59 7.47 -7.99
CA GLU A 62 5.39 8.52 -8.61
C GLU A 62 6.79 8.61 -7.98
N GLU A 63 6.87 8.58 -6.65
CA GLU A 63 8.16 8.53 -5.94
C GLU A 63 9.01 7.33 -6.38
N LYS A 64 8.36 6.17 -6.61
CA LYS A 64 9.06 4.99 -7.11
C LYS A 64 9.57 5.19 -8.53
N ARG A 65 8.76 5.78 -9.43
CA ARG A 65 9.18 6.09 -10.80
C ARG A 65 10.36 7.05 -10.85
N VAL A 66 10.33 8.11 -10.04
CA VAL A 66 11.43 9.09 -9.97
C VAL A 66 12.72 8.43 -9.51
N LYS A 67 12.66 7.62 -8.44
CA LYS A 67 13.84 6.87 -7.95
C LYS A 67 14.40 5.89 -8.98
N GLU A 68 13.53 5.17 -9.68
CA GLU A 68 13.94 4.25 -10.76
C GLU A 68 14.62 5.03 -11.90
N GLN A 69 14.10 6.20 -12.28
CA GLN A 69 14.72 7.04 -13.30
C GLN A 69 16.08 7.61 -12.86
N GLU A 70 16.19 8.08 -11.61
CA GLU A 70 17.46 8.54 -11.05
C GLU A 70 18.50 7.42 -11.02
N GLU A 71 18.10 6.19 -10.71
CA GLU A 71 18.99 5.03 -10.72
C GLU A 71 19.46 4.68 -12.13
N LEU A 72 18.56 4.71 -13.12
CA LEU A 72 18.91 4.51 -14.52
C LEU A 72 19.91 5.57 -15.01
N ASN A 73 19.69 6.85 -14.68
CA ASN A 73 20.61 7.93 -15.03
C ASN A 73 21.99 7.71 -14.39
N ARG A 74 22.06 7.30 -13.11
CA ARG A 74 23.35 6.98 -12.45
C ARG A 74 24.08 5.83 -13.14
N ILE A 75 23.35 4.81 -13.59
CA ILE A 75 23.93 3.68 -14.31
C ILE A 75 24.45 4.13 -15.68
N GLU A 76 23.70 4.98 -16.39
CA GLU A 76 24.10 5.55 -17.68
C GLU A 76 25.35 6.43 -17.54
N ASP A 77 25.40 7.31 -16.53
CA ASP A 77 26.58 8.13 -16.23
C ASP A 77 27.79 7.25 -15.90
N ALA A 78 27.62 6.20 -15.08
CA ALA A 78 28.71 5.29 -14.75
C ALA A 78 29.20 4.47 -15.96
N PHE A 79 28.31 4.14 -16.90
CA PHE A 79 28.66 3.43 -18.13
C PHE A 79 29.39 4.34 -19.12
N THR A 80 28.90 5.56 -19.32
CA THR A 80 29.51 6.53 -20.23
C THR A 80 30.89 6.98 -19.76
N VAL A 81 31.09 7.27 -18.47
CA VAL A 81 32.40 7.63 -17.93
C VAL A 81 33.44 6.53 -18.17
N LYS A 82 33.07 5.25 -17.96
CA LYS A 82 33.98 4.12 -18.25
C LYS A 82 34.38 4.02 -19.72
N GLN A 83 33.49 4.37 -20.66
CA GLN A 83 33.83 4.33 -22.09
C GLN A 83 34.86 5.39 -22.49
N PHE A 84 34.96 6.51 -21.76
CA PHE A 84 35.92 7.57 -22.02
C PHE A 84 37.24 7.43 -21.23
N ASP A 85 37.27 6.63 -20.17
CA ASP A 85 38.48 6.35 -19.37
C ASP A 85 39.28 5.14 -19.89
N ASP A 86 38.71 4.31 -20.77
CA ASP A 86 39.35 3.12 -21.38
C ASP A 86 39.98 3.40 -22.78
N GLU A 87 40.06 4.67 -23.22
CA GLU A 87 40.79 5.15 -24.44
C GLU A 87 42.13 5.83 -24.09
#